data_AF-A0A4R9A905-F1
#
_entry.id   AF-A0A4R9A905-F1
#
_cell.length_a   1.000
_cell.length_b   1.000
_cell.length_c   1.000
_cell.angle_alpha   90.00
_cell.angle_beta   90.00
_cell.angle_gamma   90.00
#
_symmetry.space_group_name_H-M   'P 1'
#
loop_
_entity.id
_entity.type
_entity.pdbx_description
1 polymer ?
#
loop_
_entity_poly.entity_id
_entity_poly.type
_entity_poly.pdbx_seq_one_letter_code
_entity_poly.pdbx_strand_id
1 'polypeptide(L)'
;MLPPENREVSGPDPETDNKTDNKTENKTERNAAGQSMMEARAQYVEMAIQQAIRRGEFDNLPGAGKPLANLEHGYDPDWWIRQKIEREKITGLGPPALTLRTENAELDERLDRAASEAAVIGMLTDFNARVVAARRQLQGGPPVVTPTRDVAEQLALWRQRRAARSEAAKQQREREAAELAAMTWRERRRAARARPSRG
;
A
#
# COMPACT_ATOMS: atom_id res chain seq x y z
N MET A 1 30.67 -84.33 -21.09
CA MET A 1 31.52 -84.59 -19.91
C MET A 1 31.44 -83.35 -19.02
N LEU A 2 31.33 -83.53 -17.70
CA LEU A 2 31.07 -82.52 -16.66
C LEU A 2 31.71 -83.01 -15.35
N PRO A 3 31.84 -82.17 -14.30
CA PRO A 3 32.21 -80.75 -14.25
C PRO A 3 33.69 -80.74 -13.77
N PRO A 4 34.18 -80.13 -12.66
CA PRO A 4 33.86 -78.89 -11.91
C PRO A 4 34.77 -77.74 -12.42
N GLU A 5 35.17 -76.66 -11.72
CA GLU A 5 34.95 -76.20 -10.33
C GLU A 5 34.95 -74.66 -10.25
N ASN A 6 34.39 -74.12 -9.15
CA ASN A 6 34.43 -72.72 -8.75
C ASN A 6 35.10 -72.58 -7.38
N ARG A 7 35.87 -71.50 -7.13
CA ARG A 7 35.93 -70.73 -5.86
C ARG A 7 36.49 -69.33 -6.16
N GLU A 8 35.79 -68.22 -5.86
CA GLU A 8 35.54 -67.58 -4.54
C GLU A 8 36.80 -66.89 -3.96
N VAL A 9 36.79 -65.66 -3.39
CA VAL A 9 35.83 -64.52 -3.31
C VAL A 9 36.62 -63.27 -2.88
N SER A 10 36.24 -62.05 -3.34
CA SER A 10 36.39 -60.70 -2.70
C SER A 10 36.48 -59.62 -3.80
N GLY A 11 35.76 -58.49 -3.79
CA GLY A 11 34.74 -57.93 -2.88
C GLY A 11 33.87 -56.90 -3.64
N PRO A 12 32.90 -56.22 -3.00
CA PRO A 12 31.78 -55.56 -3.72
C PRO A 12 32.01 -54.08 -4.10
N ASP A 13 31.26 -53.62 -5.11
CA ASP A 13 30.97 -52.20 -5.40
C ASP A 13 30.17 -51.56 -4.24
N PRO A 14 30.14 -50.21 -4.10
CA PRO A 14 29.14 -49.46 -4.88
C PRO A 14 29.53 -48.05 -5.38
N GLU A 15 28.69 -47.63 -6.33
CA GLU A 15 28.31 -46.30 -6.81
C GLU A 15 28.69 -45.02 -6.03
N THR A 16 28.93 -43.95 -6.82
CA THR A 16 28.60 -42.52 -6.59
C THR A 16 29.02 -41.82 -5.28
N ASP A 17 29.67 -40.65 -5.40
CA ASP A 17 28.87 -39.40 -5.27
C ASP A 17 29.50 -38.18 -5.96
N ASN A 18 28.67 -37.16 -6.18
CA ASN A 18 29.01 -35.88 -6.80
C ASN A 18 29.58 -34.88 -5.77
N LYS A 19 30.72 -34.24 -6.07
CA LYS A 19 31.12 -33.02 -5.34
C LYS A 19 31.89 -32.01 -6.19
N THR A 20 31.22 -30.91 -6.51
CA THR A 20 31.84 -29.66 -6.94
C THR A 20 32.50 -28.97 -5.76
N ASP A 21 33.78 -29.25 -5.51
CA ASP A 21 34.59 -28.51 -4.53
C ASP A 21 34.99 -27.12 -5.07
N ASN A 22 33.97 -26.28 -5.31
CA ASN A 22 34.16 -24.84 -5.48
C ASN A 22 34.50 -24.23 -4.12
N LYS A 23 35.76 -24.42 -3.70
CA LYS A 23 36.28 -24.04 -2.39
C LYS A 23 36.38 -22.51 -2.28
N THR A 24 35.25 -21.87 -1.98
CA THR A 24 35.18 -20.45 -1.61
C THR A 24 35.98 -20.22 -0.34
N GLU A 25 37.28 -19.91 -0.47
CA GLU A 25 38.14 -19.59 0.67
C GLU A 25 37.69 -18.27 1.29
N ASN A 26 36.81 -18.38 2.29
CA ASN A 26 36.29 -17.26 3.07
C ASN A 26 37.39 -16.74 4.01
N LYS A 27 38.38 -16.10 3.39
CA LYS A 27 39.60 -15.57 4.01
C LYS A 27 39.24 -14.29 4.77
N THR A 28 38.68 -14.46 5.96
CA THR A 28 38.24 -13.35 6.82
C THR A 28 39.36 -12.33 6.96
N GLU A 29 39.15 -11.16 6.35
CA GLU A 29 40.15 -10.11 6.36
C GLU A 29 40.40 -9.65 7.80
N ARG A 30 41.66 -9.45 8.13
CA ARG A 30 42.09 -9.02 9.47
C ARG A 30 42.38 -7.52 9.45
N ASN A 31 41.95 -6.83 10.49
CA ASN A 31 42.23 -5.41 10.66
C ASN A 31 43.72 -5.17 10.95
N ALA A 32 44.14 -3.90 11.02
CA ALA A 32 45.52 -3.53 11.34
C ALA A 32 46.01 -4.00 12.73
N ALA A 33 45.11 -4.44 13.61
CA ALA A 33 45.42 -5.03 14.93
C ALA A 33 45.40 -6.58 14.91
N GLY A 34 45.25 -7.22 13.75
CA GLY A 34 45.27 -8.68 13.58
C GLY A 34 43.97 -9.40 13.95
N GLN A 35 42.96 -8.70 14.45
CA GLN A 35 41.61 -9.24 14.75
C GLN A 35 40.83 -9.48 13.46
N SER A 36 39.84 -10.37 13.47
CA SER A 36 38.94 -10.48 12.31
C SER A 36 38.09 -9.22 12.13
N MET A 37 37.73 -8.90 10.89
CA MET A 37 36.86 -7.76 10.59
C MET A 37 35.47 -7.86 11.27
N MET A 38 35.01 -9.08 11.58
CA MET A 38 33.80 -9.30 12.39
C MET A 38 34.01 -8.96 13.87
N GLU A 39 35.10 -9.43 14.50
CA GLU A 39 35.44 -9.09 15.90
C GLU A 39 35.59 -7.57 16.07
N ALA A 40 36.32 -6.93 15.16
CA ALA A 40 36.55 -5.49 15.17
C ALA A 40 35.22 -4.70 15.09
N ARG A 41 34.29 -5.15 14.23
CA ARG A 41 32.95 -4.56 14.12
C ARG A 41 32.11 -4.80 15.37
N ALA A 42 32.18 -5.99 15.98
CA ALA A 42 31.47 -6.30 17.22
C ALA A 42 31.97 -5.44 18.38
N GLN A 43 33.29 -5.30 18.55
CA GLN A 43 33.93 -4.42 19.53
C GLN A 43 33.46 -2.96 19.37
N TYR A 44 33.44 -2.45 18.14
CA TYR A 44 32.96 -1.09 17.86
C TYR A 44 31.47 -0.89 18.19
N VAL A 45 30.62 -1.86 17.84
CA VAL A 45 29.18 -1.83 18.16
C VAL A 45 28.94 -1.86 19.67
N GLU A 46 29.64 -2.74 20.41
CA GLU A 46 29.55 -2.80 21.87
C GLU A 46 29.98 -1.48 22.52
N MET A 47 31.12 -0.90 22.09
CA MET A 47 31.56 0.40 22.57
C MET A 47 30.56 1.54 22.28
N ALA A 48 29.84 1.48 21.15
CA ALA A 48 28.78 2.44 20.84
C ALA A 48 27.55 2.27 21.74
N ILE A 49 27.11 1.03 21.97
CA ILE A 49 26.00 0.70 22.88
C ILE A 49 26.31 1.18 24.30
N GLN A 50 27.49 0.87 24.83
CA GLN A 50 27.91 1.27 26.18
C GLN A 50 28.04 2.79 26.34
N GLN A 51 28.36 3.53 25.26
CA GLN A 51 28.33 5.00 25.27
C GLN A 51 26.92 5.57 25.28
N ALA A 52 26.01 5.04 24.46
CA ALA A 52 24.61 5.45 24.41
C ALA A 52 23.89 5.17 25.74
N ILE A 53 24.13 4.00 26.36
CA ILE A 53 23.65 3.67 27.72
C ILE A 53 24.16 4.71 28.74
N ARG A 54 25.46 5.01 28.75
CA ARG A 54 26.05 5.97 29.72
C ARG A 54 25.53 7.41 29.58
N ARG A 55 25.01 7.77 28.41
CA ARG A 55 24.40 9.07 28.12
C ARG A 55 22.91 9.13 28.43
N GLY A 56 22.28 8.01 28.80
CA GLY A 56 20.83 7.92 28.96
C GLY A 56 20.06 7.97 27.64
N GLU A 57 20.66 7.64 26.49
CA GLU A 57 19.98 7.63 25.19
C GLU A 57 18.88 6.53 25.09
N PHE A 58 18.83 5.63 26.07
CA PHE A 58 17.77 4.63 26.26
C PHE A 58 16.77 4.99 27.38
N ASP A 59 17.00 6.07 28.13
CA ASP A 59 16.08 6.52 29.18
C ASP A 59 14.91 7.30 28.57
N ASN A 60 13.71 7.15 29.14
CA ASN A 60 12.47 7.80 28.67
C ASN A 60 12.08 7.50 27.21
N LEU A 61 12.51 6.38 26.64
CA LEU A 61 12.09 5.92 25.31
C LEU A 61 10.54 5.90 25.17
N PRO A 62 9.99 6.22 23.99
CA PRO A 62 8.55 6.29 23.77
C PRO A 62 7.88 4.91 23.88
N GLY A 63 7.45 4.57 25.09
CA GLY A 63 6.90 3.25 25.44
C GLY A 63 7.46 2.68 26.75
N ALA A 64 8.57 3.22 27.26
CA ALA A 64 9.18 2.81 28.53
C ALA A 64 8.16 2.84 29.68
N GLY A 65 8.09 1.74 30.45
CA GLY A 65 7.18 1.58 31.59
C GLY A 65 5.69 1.46 31.25
N LYS A 66 5.28 1.54 29.96
CA LYS A 66 3.88 1.34 29.56
C LYS A 66 3.59 -0.15 29.33
N PRO A 67 2.40 -0.65 29.68
CA PRO A 67 2.01 -2.01 29.30
C PRO A 67 1.99 -2.13 27.77
N LEU A 68 2.43 -3.28 27.25
CA LEU A 68 2.35 -3.58 25.83
C LEU A 68 0.89 -3.66 25.39
N ALA A 69 0.47 -2.75 24.51
CA ALA A 69 -0.86 -2.79 23.93
C ALA A 69 -1.06 -4.11 23.14
N ASN A 70 -2.29 -4.60 23.12
CA ASN A 70 -2.76 -5.75 22.34
C ASN A 70 -2.24 -7.14 22.79
N LEU A 71 -1.65 -7.28 23.99
CA LEU A 71 -1.28 -8.59 24.57
C LEU A 71 -2.46 -9.58 24.70
N GLU A 72 -3.70 -9.11 24.66
CA GLU A 72 -4.91 -9.94 24.70
C GLU A 72 -5.20 -10.69 23.38
N HIS A 73 -4.48 -10.36 22.30
CA HIS A 73 -4.66 -10.96 20.98
C HIS A 73 -3.53 -11.95 20.67
N GLY A 74 -3.88 -13.05 20.00
CA GLY A 74 -2.92 -14.11 19.63
C GLY A 74 -1.78 -13.59 18.74
N TYR A 75 -0.62 -14.24 18.84
CA TYR A 75 0.63 -13.84 18.18
C TYR A 75 0.45 -13.54 16.68
N ASP A 76 0.52 -12.26 16.33
CA ASP A 76 0.45 -11.74 14.97
C ASP A 76 1.88 -11.43 14.48
N PRO A 77 2.47 -12.21 13.56
CA PRO A 77 3.81 -11.94 13.06
C PRO A 77 3.91 -10.62 12.26
N ASP A 78 2.79 -10.10 11.76
CA ASP A 78 2.71 -8.88 10.95
C ASP A 78 2.37 -7.62 11.77
N TRP A 79 2.40 -7.71 13.12
CA TRP A 79 2.07 -6.60 14.04
C TRP A 79 2.80 -5.29 13.70
N TRP A 80 4.08 -5.40 13.35
CA TRP A 80 4.95 -4.28 13.01
C TRP A 80 4.62 -3.66 11.64
N ILE A 81 4.07 -4.45 10.70
CA ILE A 81 3.60 -3.97 9.39
C ILE A 81 2.33 -3.14 9.60
N ARG A 82 1.38 -3.64 10.41
CA ARG A 82 0.14 -2.92 10.75
C ARG A 82 0.45 -1.58 11.41
N GLN A 83 1.31 -1.57 12.43
CA GLN A 83 1.71 -0.36 13.14
C GLN A 83 2.47 0.62 12.22
N LYS A 84 3.23 0.13 11.22
CA LYS A 84 3.90 0.98 10.22
C LYS A 84 2.90 1.60 9.23
N ILE A 85 1.96 0.81 8.70
CA ILE A 85 0.90 1.29 7.78
C ILE A 85 0.06 2.38 8.45
N GLU A 86 -0.32 2.20 9.71
CA GLU A 86 -1.06 3.18 10.50
C GLU A 86 -0.25 4.47 10.72
N ARG A 87 1.01 4.34 11.18
CA ARG A 87 1.93 5.47 11.42
C ARG A 87 2.18 6.31 10.16
N GLU A 88 2.37 5.65 9.02
CA GLU A 88 2.72 6.29 7.74
C GLU A 88 1.48 6.57 6.87
N LYS A 89 0.27 6.26 7.36
CA LYS A 89 -1.03 6.44 6.69
C LYS A 89 -1.08 5.88 5.26
N ILE A 90 -0.44 4.73 5.06
CA ILE A 90 -0.27 4.13 3.72
C ILE A 90 -1.61 3.54 3.25
N THR A 91 -2.30 4.27 2.37
CA THR A 91 -3.53 3.78 1.71
C THR A 91 -3.19 2.86 0.53
N GLY A 92 -4.11 1.98 0.17
CA GLY A 92 -3.96 1.03 -0.95
C GLY A 92 -3.15 -0.23 -0.65
N LEU A 93 -2.25 -0.23 0.34
CA LEU A 93 -1.45 -1.39 0.76
C LEU A 93 -2.23 -2.39 1.65
N GLY A 94 -3.44 -2.74 1.22
CA GLY A 94 -4.30 -3.74 1.86
C GLY A 94 -4.55 -4.96 0.94
N PRO A 95 -4.99 -6.11 1.50
CA PRO A 95 -5.49 -7.23 0.70
C PRO A 95 -6.52 -6.75 -0.32
N PRO A 96 -6.50 -7.22 -1.59
CA PRO A 96 -7.33 -6.66 -2.66
C PRO A 96 -8.83 -6.57 -2.35
N ALA A 97 -9.36 -7.53 -1.57
CA ALA A 97 -10.74 -7.54 -1.10
C ALA A 97 -11.12 -6.32 -0.22
N LEU A 98 -10.17 -5.74 0.53
CA LEU A 98 -10.41 -4.54 1.34
C LEU A 98 -10.22 -3.28 0.50
N THR A 99 -9.12 -3.18 -0.25
CA THR A 99 -8.83 -2.02 -1.11
C THR A 99 -9.97 -1.75 -2.11
N LEU A 100 -10.51 -2.81 -2.75
CA LEU A 100 -11.66 -2.69 -3.65
C LEU A 100 -12.98 -2.29 -2.94
N ARG A 101 -13.14 -2.58 -1.64
CA ARG A 101 -14.34 -2.14 -0.88
C ARG A 101 -14.27 -0.65 -0.57
N THR A 102 -13.10 -0.14 -0.19
CA THR A 102 -12.86 1.30 -0.03
C THR A 102 -13.02 2.05 -1.35
N GLU A 103 -12.38 1.57 -2.42
CA GLU A 103 -12.51 2.18 -3.75
C GLU A 103 -13.96 2.21 -4.24
N ASN A 104 -14.75 1.15 -4.01
CA ASN A 104 -16.17 1.12 -4.38
C ASN A 104 -17.03 2.13 -3.61
N ALA A 105 -16.65 2.49 -2.38
CA ALA A 105 -17.34 3.51 -1.59
C ALA A 105 -16.96 4.93 -2.05
N GLU A 106 -15.69 5.16 -2.40
CA GLU A 106 -15.21 6.44 -2.95
C GLU A 106 -15.60 6.67 -4.42
N LEU A 107 -15.99 5.61 -5.14
CA LEU A 107 -16.14 5.62 -6.59
C LEU A 107 -17.09 6.72 -7.09
N ASP A 108 -18.26 6.87 -6.45
CA ASP A 108 -19.27 7.84 -6.89
C ASP A 108 -18.76 9.29 -6.83
N GLU A 109 -17.95 9.64 -5.82
CA GLU A 109 -17.27 10.95 -5.78
C GLU A 109 -16.20 11.08 -6.87
N ARG A 110 -15.43 10.02 -7.10
CA ARG A 110 -14.34 10.00 -8.09
C ARG A 110 -14.90 10.20 -9.51
N LEU A 111 -16.03 9.57 -9.83
CA LEU A 111 -16.74 9.80 -11.09
C LEU A 111 -17.26 11.24 -11.20
N ASP A 112 -17.79 11.82 -10.12
CA ASP A 112 -18.28 13.20 -10.16
C ASP A 112 -17.18 14.25 -10.40
N ARG A 113 -15.95 13.96 -9.93
CA ARG A 113 -14.72 14.72 -10.23
C ARG A 113 -14.19 14.48 -11.65
N ALA A 114 -14.51 13.38 -12.32
CA ALA A 114 -13.98 13.02 -13.64
C ALA A 114 -14.48 13.99 -14.74
N ALA A 115 -13.57 14.62 -15.49
CA ALA A 115 -13.93 15.72 -16.39
C ALA A 115 -14.88 15.33 -17.56
N SER A 116 -14.74 14.13 -18.12
CA SER A 116 -15.42 13.68 -19.34
C SER A 116 -16.02 12.27 -19.22
N GLU A 117 -16.92 11.93 -20.15
CA GLU A 117 -17.54 10.60 -20.22
C GLU A 117 -16.52 9.50 -20.47
N ALA A 118 -15.52 9.74 -21.32
CA ALA A 118 -14.43 8.80 -21.57
C ALA A 118 -13.62 8.51 -20.29
N ALA A 119 -13.43 9.50 -19.41
CA ALA A 119 -12.79 9.30 -18.12
C ALA A 119 -13.66 8.48 -17.14
N VAL A 120 -14.98 8.72 -17.12
CA VAL A 120 -15.95 7.92 -16.35
C VAL A 120 -15.95 6.46 -16.79
N ILE A 121 -16.04 6.21 -18.11
CA ILE A 121 -15.99 4.88 -18.70
C ILE A 121 -14.66 4.19 -18.35
N GLY A 122 -13.52 4.88 -18.55
CA GLY A 122 -12.20 4.33 -18.21
C GLY A 122 -12.05 3.93 -16.74
N MET A 123 -12.50 4.78 -15.80
CA MET A 123 -12.49 4.47 -14.36
C MET A 123 -13.37 3.26 -14.01
N LEU A 124 -14.56 3.17 -14.59
CA LEU A 124 -15.48 2.04 -14.37
C LEU A 124 -14.94 0.74 -14.96
N THR A 125 -14.34 0.78 -16.16
CA THR A 125 -13.74 -0.38 -16.82
C THR A 125 -12.52 -0.90 -16.06
N ASP A 126 -11.61 -0.01 -15.61
CA ASP A 126 -10.47 -0.40 -14.75
C ASP A 126 -10.94 -1.02 -13.43
N PHE A 127 -11.84 -0.35 -12.71
CA PHE A 127 -12.38 -0.86 -11.45
C PHE A 127 -13.01 -2.25 -11.63
N ASN A 128 -13.86 -2.43 -12.65
CA ASN A 128 -14.47 -3.71 -12.96
C ASN A 128 -13.43 -4.78 -13.33
N ALA A 129 -12.41 -4.44 -14.11
CA ALA A 129 -11.32 -5.36 -14.44
C ALA A 129 -10.55 -5.80 -13.19
N ARG A 130 -10.26 -4.89 -12.25
CA ARG A 130 -9.59 -5.21 -10.98
C ARG A 130 -10.47 -6.03 -10.03
N VAL A 131 -11.79 -5.77 -9.97
CA VAL A 131 -12.75 -6.64 -9.26
C VAL A 131 -12.78 -8.05 -9.85
N VAL A 132 -12.81 -8.19 -11.18
CA VAL A 132 -12.81 -9.50 -11.86
C VAL A 132 -11.47 -10.23 -11.66
N ALA A 133 -10.33 -9.53 -11.74
CA ALA A 133 -9.01 -10.10 -11.47
C ALA A 133 -8.89 -10.61 -10.03
N ALA A 134 -9.25 -9.79 -9.04
CA ALA A 134 -9.20 -10.16 -7.63
C ALA A 134 -10.10 -11.37 -7.31
N ARG A 135 -11.28 -11.49 -7.95
CA ARG A 135 -12.15 -12.68 -7.87
C ARG A 135 -11.53 -13.92 -8.53
N ARG A 136 -10.77 -13.77 -9.61
CA ARG A 136 -10.10 -14.85 -10.35
C ARG A 136 -8.77 -15.30 -9.75
N GLN A 137 -8.18 -14.52 -8.84
CA GLN A 137 -6.83 -14.75 -8.33
C GLN A 137 -6.68 -16.13 -7.64
N LEU A 138 -7.75 -16.64 -7.00
CA LEU A 138 -7.83 -17.90 -6.23
C LEU A 138 -6.77 -18.12 -5.12
N GLN A 139 -5.86 -17.18 -4.91
CA GLN A 139 -4.93 -17.17 -3.79
C GLN A 139 -5.71 -16.98 -2.48
N GLY A 140 -5.58 -17.94 -1.56
CA GLY A 140 -6.46 -18.11 -0.41
C GLY A 140 -6.55 -16.87 0.49
N GLY A 141 -7.77 -16.42 0.76
CA GLY A 141 -8.07 -15.27 1.60
C GLY A 141 -9.57 -14.96 1.68
N PRO A 142 -9.98 -13.93 2.43
CA PRO A 142 -11.39 -13.55 2.53
C PRO A 142 -12.00 -13.19 1.16
N PRO A 143 -13.22 -13.65 0.85
CA PRO A 143 -13.78 -13.53 -0.50
C PRO A 143 -14.01 -12.08 -0.95
N VAL A 144 -13.77 -11.81 -2.23
CA VAL A 144 -13.94 -10.49 -2.84
C VAL A 144 -15.42 -10.21 -3.12
N VAL A 145 -16.12 -9.77 -2.07
CA VAL A 145 -17.57 -9.46 -2.10
C VAL A 145 -17.93 -8.18 -2.87
N THR A 146 -16.96 -7.35 -3.24
CA THR A 146 -17.20 -6.11 -4.00
C THR A 146 -17.90 -6.41 -5.34
N PRO A 147 -19.03 -5.75 -5.66
CA PRO A 147 -19.70 -5.90 -6.95
C PRO A 147 -18.98 -5.14 -8.06
N THR A 148 -19.13 -5.59 -9.30
CA THR A 148 -18.88 -4.79 -10.50
C THR A 148 -20.02 -3.77 -10.69
N ARG A 149 -19.71 -2.59 -11.21
CA ARG A 149 -20.67 -1.51 -11.49
C ARG A 149 -21.05 -1.50 -12.97
N ASP A 150 -22.33 -1.36 -13.32
CA ASP A 150 -22.72 -1.24 -14.72
C ASP A 150 -22.25 0.10 -15.31
N VAL A 151 -21.66 0.06 -16.52
CA VAL A 151 -21.04 1.25 -17.12
C VAL A 151 -22.09 2.21 -17.69
N ALA A 152 -23.19 1.70 -18.25
CA ALA A 152 -24.23 2.51 -18.87
C ALA A 152 -25.12 3.18 -17.81
N GLU A 153 -25.49 2.45 -16.76
CA GLU A 153 -26.22 2.96 -15.60
C GLU A 153 -25.45 4.10 -14.92
N GLN A 154 -24.19 3.86 -14.56
CA GLN A 154 -23.37 4.86 -13.86
C GLN A 154 -23.07 6.08 -14.72
N LEU A 155 -22.91 5.92 -16.05
CA LEU A 155 -22.81 7.04 -16.97
C LEU A 155 -24.12 7.85 -17.07
N ALA A 156 -25.28 7.19 -17.06
CA ALA A 156 -26.58 7.87 -17.02
C ALA A 156 -26.78 8.67 -15.72
N LEU A 157 -26.46 8.08 -14.56
CA LEU A 157 -26.50 8.75 -13.27
C LEU A 157 -25.53 9.95 -13.22
N TRP A 158 -24.31 9.80 -13.74
CA TRP A 158 -23.34 10.90 -13.84
C TRP A 158 -23.85 12.04 -14.75
N ARG A 159 -24.45 11.71 -15.90
CA ARG A 159 -25.08 12.70 -16.80
C ARG A 159 -26.21 13.47 -16.10
N GLN A 160 -27.05 12.79 -15.32
CA GLN A 160 -28.11 13.42 -14.52
C GLN A 160 -27.53 14.38 -13.46
N ARG A 161 -26.52 13.95 -12.70
CA ARG A 161 -25.84 14.79 -11.70
C ARG A 161 -25.14 16.01 -12.33
N ARG A 162 -24.56 15.85 -13.54
CA ARG A 162 -24.02 16.93 -14.38
C ARG A 162 -25.08 17.93 -14.81
N ALA A 163 -26.20 17.46 -15.37
CA ALA A 163 -27.30 18.30 -15.82
C ALA A 163 -27.92 19.10 -14.66
N ALA A 164 -28.17 18.45 -13.51
CA ALA A 164 -28.68 19.11 -12.31
C ALA A 164 -27.76 20.23 -11.81
N ARG A 165 -26.43 20.01 -11.79
CA ARG A 165 -25.46 21.07 -11.46
C ARG A 165 -25.46 22.22 -12.47
N SER A 166 -25.63 21.93 -13.76
CA SER A 166 -25.71 22.95 -14.80
C SER A 166 -26.95 23.84 -14.65
N GLU A 167 -28.13 23.24 -14.48
CA GLU A 167 -29.38 24.01 -14.32
C GLU A 167 -29.43 24.76 -12.98
N ALA A 168 -28.90 24.19 -11.89
CA ALA A 168 -28.77 24.92 -10.63
C ALA A 168 -27.85 26.15 -10.76
N ALA A 169 -26.72 26.02 -11.44
CA ALA A 169 -25.80 27.14 -11.71
C ALA A 169 -26.40 28.19 -12.66
N LYS A 170 -27.27 27.79 -13.58
CA LYS A 170 -28.02 28.69 -14.46
C LYS A 170 -29.11 29.45 -13.68
N GLN A 171 -29.95 28.75 -12.93
CA GLN A 171 -30.98 29.36 -12.08
C GLN A 171 -30.38 30.35 -11.06
N GLN A 172 -29.20 30.05 -10.51
CA GLN A 172 -28.49 30.98 -9.62
C GLN A 172 -28.09 32.27 -10.33
N ARG A 173 -27.57 32.19 -11.57
CA ARG A 173 -27.26 33.39 -12.39
C ARG A 173 -28.51 34.16 -12.78
N GLU A 174 -29.61 33.47 -13.07
CA GLU A 174 -30.90 34.09 -13.40
C GLU A 174 -31.48 34.84 -12.19
N ARG A 175 -31.35 34.30 -10.96
CA ARG A 175 -31.70 34.98 -9.70
C ARG A 175 -30.81 36.20 -9.46
N GLU A 176 -29.49 36.04 -9.52
CA GLU A 176 -28.53 37.16 -9.36
C GLU A 176 -28.78 38.27 -10.40
N ALA A 177 -29.12 37.92 -11.64
CA ALA A 177 -29.48 38.87 -12.68
C ALA A 177 -30.82 39.57 -12.41
N ALA A 178 -31.83 38.86 -11.92
CA ALA A 178 -33.12 39.43 -11.54
C ALA A 178 -33.01 40.38 -10.34
N GLU A 179 -32.24 40.01 -9.32
CA GLU A 179 -31.90 40.87 -8.17
C GLU A 179 -31.20 42.16 -8.63
N LEU A 180 -30.17 42.03 -9.48
CA LEU A 180 -29.45 43.19 -10.05
C LEU A 180 -30.33 44.04 -10.98
N ALA A 181 -31.32 43.45 -11.65
CA ALA A 181 -32.28 44.19 -12.48
C ALA A 181 -33.28 44.99 -11.62
N ALA A 182 -33.77 44.40 -10.53
CA ALA A 182 -34.67 45.02 -9.57
C ALA A 182 -34.01 46.17 -8.77
N MET A 183 -32.71 46.04 -8.45
CA MET A 183 -31.94 47.12 -7.81
C MET A 183 -31.90 48.39 -8.67
N THR A 184 -32.03 49.56 -8.03
CA THR A 184 -31.81 50.84 -8.73
C THR A 184 -30.35 51.00 -9.18
N TRP A 185 -30.11 51.89 -10.13
CA TRP A 185 -28.75 52.26 -10.57
C TRP A 185 -27.84 52.69 -9.39
N ARG A 186 -28.39 53.36 -8.36
CA ARG A 186 -27.63 53.80 -7.19
C ARG A 186 -27.18 52.62 -6.32
N GLU A 187 -28.01 51.60 -6.18
CA GLU A 187 -27.71 50.38 -5.41
C GLU A 187 -26.75 49.47 -6.15
N ARG A 188 -26.97 49.21 -7.44
CA ARG A 188 -26.01 48.50 -8.31
C ARG A 188 -24.61 49.12 -8.24
N ARG A 189 -24.51 50.45 -8.31
CA ARG A 189 -23.21 51.16 -8.20
C ARG A 189 -22.59 51.09 -6.79
N ARG A 190 -23.38 50.84 -5.75
CA ARG A 190 -22.89 50.59 -4.38
C ARG A 190 -22.39 49.14 -4.24
N ALA A 191 -23.17 48.16 -4.68
CA ALA A 191 -22.80 46.73 -4.66
C ALA A 191 -21.52 46.47 -5.46
N ALA A 192 -21.37 47.08 -6.65
CA ALA A 192 -20.16 46.99 -7.46
C ALA A 192 -18.90 47.55 -6.77
N ARG A 193 -19.05 48.53 -5.86
CA ARG A 193 -17.94 49.10 -5.06
C ARG A 193 -17.66 48.33 -3.77
N ALA A 194 -18.63 47.56 -3.27
CA ALA A 194 -18.47 46.71 -2.08
C ALA A 194 -17.86 45.33 -2.39
N ARG A 195 -17.81 44.95 -3.68
CA ARG A 195 -17.16 43.72 -4.15
C ARG A 195 -15.63 43.87 -4.00
N PRO A 196 -14.94 43.09 -3.16
CA PRO A 196 -13.49 43.18 -3.05
C PRO A 196 -12.83 42.78 -4.37
N SER A 197 -11.76 43.48 -4.75
CA SER A 197 -10.93 43.08 -5.89
C SER A 197 -10.32 41.72 -5.60
N ARG A 198 -10.59 40.74 -6.48
CA ARG A 198 -9.82 39.48 -6.49
C ARG A 198 -8.46 39.76 -7.11
N GLY A 199 -7.45 39.91 -6.25
CA GLY A 199 -6.05 39.64 -6.61
C GLY A 199 -5.78 38.14 -6.65
#